data_AF-L7CPI4-F1
#
_entry.id   AF-L7CPI4-F1
#
_cell.length_a   1.000
_cell.length_b   1.000
_cell.length_c   1.000
_cell.angle_alpha   90.00
_cell.angle_beta   90.00
_cell.angle_gamma   90.00
#
_symmetry.space_group_name_H-M   'P 1'
#
loop_
_entity.id
_entity.type
_entity.pdbx_description
1 polymer ?
#
loop_
_entity_poly.entity_id
_entity_poly.type
_entity_poly.pdbx_seq_one_letter_code
_entity_poly.pdbx_strand_id
1 'polypeptide(L)'
;MTAPGATEMRTYPYPTVDHDSAILKVDMSGICGTDRHIFKGEASELRGKSIFPYVGGHEVIGTIVEIGDNAAKVMDYDKQPLQVGDRVAIAVEVNCGHCFYCRKHYNNTTCLNQIQAYGLHPNADTLPYLRGGFAEYIFIRPGTHLFKVPDEMSTDVAVFVEEMAVAYHSLARAAGPFAPVNEGFGPGNSVAVLGNGPLGILHGIMASIHGAGLRIATDLSDLRLEKAKNLYADVTINAAKVSTDERIEQVKDMTEGVGPDLVIESAGEPEAFIEALRMVRKGGTVIEVGNWVDLGKPVALDVMRHISSKNLHIHSVFHCGTDWRPVLNILHQQSDRYDFPSLITHRFGLDELVDKFGTVTNFDECCKIEVIPHKS
;
A
#
# COMPACT_ATOMS: atom_id res chain seq x y z
N MET A 1 -9.72 -9.13 -15.01
CA MET A 1 -9.93 -10.50 -14.49
C MET A 1 -11.40 -10.84 -14.56
N THR A 2 -11.77 -12.02 -15.06
CA THR A 2 -13.18 -12.47 -15.17
C THR A 2 -13.61 -13.38 -14.03
N ALA A 3 -12.65 -14.10 -13.45
CA ALA A 3 -12.78 -14.98 -12.31
C ALA A 3 -11.38 -15.14 -11.65
N PRO A 4 -11.28 -15.77 -10.47
CA PRO A 4 -9.98 -16.15 -9.92
C PRO A 4 -9.10 -16.89 -10.93
N GLY A 5 -7.84 -16.49 -11.06
CA GLY A 5 -6.86 -17.04 -11.98
C GLY A 5 -7.10 -16.73 -13.46
N ALA A 6 -8.17 -16.01 -13.81
CA ALA A 6 -8.57 -15.78 -15.19
C ALA A 6 -8.54 -14.28 -15.56
N THR A 7 -7.66 -13.95 -16.50
CA THR A 7 -7.46 -12.61 -17.06
C THR A 7 -7.85 -12.62 -18.54
N GLU A 8 -8.48 -11.54 -19.00
CA GLU A 8 -8.76 -11.33 -20.42
C GLU A 8 -8.73 -9.83 -20.71
N MET A 9 -8.41 -9.48 -21.96
CA MET A 9 -8.57 -8.12 -22.46
C MET A 9 -10.04 -7.86 -22.77
N ARG A 10 -10.57 -6.73 -22.31
CA ARG A 10 -11.91 -6.26 -22.66
C ARG A 10 -11.87 -4.84 -23.18
N THR A 11 -12.79 -4.54 -24.08
CA THR A 11 -13.01 -3.17 -24.56
C THR A 11 -14.26 -2.62 -23.90
N TYR A 12 -14.14 -1.40 -23.37
CA TYR A 12 -15.25 -0.64 -22.82
C TYR A 12 -15.48 0.64 -23.64
N PRO A 13 -16.71 1.13 -23.76
CA PRO A 13 -16.97 2.43 -24.36
C PRO A 13 -16.17 3.54 -23.67
N TYR A 14 -15.64 4.46 -24.46
CA TYR A 14 -14.98 5.66 -23.92
C TYR A 14 -16.01 6.49 -23.12
N PRO A 15 -15.77 6.78 -21.83
CA PRO A 15 -16.70 7.51 -20.99
C PRO A 15 -16.95 8.94 -21.51
N THR A 16 -18.11 9.51 -21.22
CA THR A 16 -18.38 10.94 -21.49
C THR A 16 -18.04 11.77 -20.26
N VAL A 17 -17.32 12.87 -20.45
CA VAL A 17 -17.03 13.86 -19.40
C VAL A 17 -18.14 14.91 -19.33
N ASP A 18 -18.68 15.11 -18.13
CA ASP A 18 -19.56 16.21 -17.77
C ASP A 18 -18.80 17.32 -17.01
N HIS A 19 -19.51 18.34 -16.52
CA HIS A 19 -18.90 19.46 -15.79
C HIS A 19 -18.15 19.04 -14.51
N ASP A 20 -18.46 17.88 -13.94
CA ASP A 20 -18.02 17.43 -12.62
C ASP A 20 -17.13 16.18 -12.68
N SER A 21 -16.74 15.73 -13.87
CA SER A 21 -15.91 14.54 -14.08
C SER A 21 -14.64 14.85 -14.88
N ALA A 22 -13.76 13.86 -14.96
CA ALA A 22 -12.55 13.91 -15.77
C ALA A 22 -12.22 12.52 -16.34
N ILE A 23 -11.31 12.48 -17.30
CA ILE A 23 -10.67 11.24 -17.77
C ILE A 23 -9.16 11.42 -17.65
N LEU A 24 -8.50 10.42 -17.07
CA LEU A 24 -7.05 10.32 -17.11
C LEU A 24 -6.63 9.27 -18.13
N LYS A 25 -5.60 9.59 -18.89
CA LYS A 25 -4.76 8.58 -19.53
C LYS A 25 -3.86 7.98 -18.47
N VAL A 26 -3.89 6.66 -18.29
CA VAL A 26 -3.07 6.01 -17.27
C VAL A 26 -1.62 5.98 -17.73
N ASP A 27 -0.72 6.60 -16.95
CA ASP A 27 0.71 6.59 -17.25
C ASP A 27 1.36 5.32 -16.69
N MET A 28 1.00 4.99 -15.45
CA MET A 28 1.48 3.80 -14.75
C MET A 28 0.49 3.39 -13.66
N SER A 29 0.33 2.08 -13.46
CA SER A 29 -0.42 1.52 -12.33
C SER A 29 0.33 0.35 -11.71
N GLY A 30 0.56 0.42 -10.41
CA GLY A 30 1.17 -0.69 -9.68
C GLY A 30 0.19 -1.86 -9.47
N ILE A 31 0.77 -3.06 -9.37
CA ILE A 31 0.07 -4.25 -8.87
C ILE A 31 0.36 -4.39 -7.38
N CYS A 32 -0.71 -4.44 -6.57
CA CYS A 32 -0.63 -4.57 -5.13
C CYS A 32 -0.82 -6.02 -4.67
N GLY A 33 -0.49 -6.31 -3.41
CA GLY A 33 -0.84 -7.57 -2.74
C GLY A 33 -2.35 -7.85 -2.77
N THR A 34 -3.18 -6.80 -2.75
CA THR A 34 -4.63 -6.91 -2.91
C THR A 34 -5.02 -7.51 -4.27
N ASP A 35 -4.46 -7.03 -5.39
CA ASP A 35 -4.77 -7.60 -6.71
C ASP A 35 -4.33 -9.08 -6.78
N ARG A 36 -3.21 -9.44 -6.11
CA ARG A 36 -2.76 -10.84 -5.95
C ARG A 36 -3.79 -11.69 -5.20
N HIS A 37 -4.32 -11.22 -4.07
CA HIS A 37 -5.34 -11.95 -3.31
C HIS A 37 -6.62 -12.18 -4.13
N ILE A 38 -7.05 -11.15 -4.87
CA ILE A 38 -8.21 -11.24 -5.77
C ILE A 38 -7.94 -12.26 -6.89
N PHE A 39 -6.76 -12.21 -7.51
CA PHE A 39 -6.36 -13.16 -8.54
C PHE A 39 -6.33 -14.60 -8.02
N LYS A 40 -5.88 -14.83 -6.79
CA LYS A 40 -5.91 -16.17 -6.16
C LYS A 40 -7.31 -16.64 -5.76
N GLY A 41 -8.31 -15.77 -5.78
CA GLY A 41 -9.65 -16.05 -5.28
C GLY A 41 -9.78 -16.02 -3.76
N GLU A 42 -8.78 -15.47 -3.06
CA GLU A 42 -8.78 -15.26 -1.61
C GLU A 42 -9.68 -14.06 -1.23
N ALA A 43 -9.97 -13.17 -2.19
CA ALA A 43 -10.99 -12.14 -2.09
C ALA A 43 -11.85 -12.09 -3.37
N SER A 44 -13.11 -12.51 -3.28
CA SER A 44 -14.06 -12.51 -4.39
C SER A 44 -15.27 -11.60 -4.17
N GLU A 45 -15.41 -11.08 -2.95
CA GLU A 45 -16.48 -10.18 -2.56
C GLU A 45 -15.92 -9.00 -1.76
N LEU A 46 -16.46 -7.81 -2.02
CA LEU A 46 -16.23 -6.62 -1.22
C LEU A 46 -17.59 -6.03 -0.85
N ARG A 47 -17.78 -5.69 0.43
CA ARG A 47 -19.03 -5.12 0.95
C ARG A 47 -20.28 -5.97 0.61
N GLY A 48 -20.13 -7.30 0.64
CA GLY A 48 -21.21 -8.27 0.38
C GLY A 48 -21.65 -8.33 -1.09
N LYS A 49 -20.79 -7.90 -2.03
CA LYS A 49 -21.05 -7.97 -3.47
C LYS A 49 -19.84 -8.57 -4.18
N SER A 50 -20.10 -9.36 -5.22
CA SER A 50 -19.04 -9.86 -6.09
C SER A 50 -18.30 -8.71 -6.79
N ILE A 51 -16.98 -8.78 -6.81
CA ILE A 51 -16.11 -7.82 -7.51
C ILE A 51 -15.84 -8.19 -8.97
N PHE A 52 -16.20 -9.41 -9.39
CA PHE A 52 -15.98 -9.87 -10.76
C PHE A 52 -17.14 -9.46 -11.69
N PRO A 53 -16.85 -9.21 -12.98
CA PRO A 53 -15.52 -9.07 -13.58
C PRO A 53 -14.79 -7.84 -13.00
N TYR A 54 -13.47 -7.91 -12.89
CA TYR A 54 -12.63 -6.99 -12.12
C TYR A 54 -11.59 -6.31 -13.00
N VAL A 55 -11.53 -4.98 -12.96
CA VAL A 55 -10.40 -4.18 -13.51
C VAL A 55 -9.64 -3.65 -12.31
N GLY A 56 -8.47 -4.23 -12.05
CA GLY A 56 -7.63 -3.88 -10.92
C GLY A 56 -6.75 -2.64 -11.17
N GLY A 57 -5.80 -2.44 -10.26
CA GLY A 57 -4.90 -1.29 -10.26
C GLY A 57 -5.51 -0.10 -9.53
N HIS A 58 -5.07 0.10 -8.28
CA HIS A 58 -5.47 1.24 -7.43
C HIS A 58 -4.30 2.18 -7.11
N GLU A 59 -3.10 1.84 -7.56
CA GLU A 59 -1.88 2.61 -7.38
C GLU A 59 -1.57 3.38 -8.66
N VAL A 60 -2.35 4.42 -8.95
CA VAL A 60 -2.42 5.02 -10.30
C VAL A 60 -1.78 6.40 -10.37
N ILE A 61 -0.90 6.57 -11.34
CA ILE A 61 -0.50 7.87 -11.88
C ILE A 61 -1.05 8.00 -13.30
N GLY A 62 -1.70 9.13 -13.57
CA GLY A 62 -2.24 9.43 -14.89
C GLY A 62 -2.17 10.89 -15.25
N THR A 63 -2.29 11.15 -16.55
CA THR A 63 -2.34 12.50 -17.13
C THR A 63 -3.78 12.85 -17.48
N ILE A 64 -4.27 14.02 -17.04
CA ILE A 64 -5.61 14.51 -17.38
C ILE A 64 -5.68 14.74 -18.89
N VAL A 65 -6.61 14.06 -19.57
CA VAL A 65 -6.87 14.26 -21.01
C VAL A 65 -8.19 15.00 -21.27
N GLU A 66 -9.16 14.86 -20.37
CA GLU A 66 -10.42 15.60 -20.39
C GLU A 66 -10.83 15.94 -18.95
N ILE A 67 -11.35 17.15 -18.73
CA ILE A 67 -11.83 17.58 -17.41
C ILE A 67 -12.93 18.63 -17.55
N GLY A 68 -14.01 18.47 -16.79
CA GLY A 68 -15.10 19.44 -16.73
C GLY A 68 -14.72 20.71 -15.98
N ASP A 69 -15.35 21.84 -16.32
CA ASP A 69 -15.04 23.16 -15.76
C ASP A 69 -15.15 23.26 -14.23
N ASN A 70 -16.07 22.50 -13.62
CA ASN A 70 -16.20 22.47 -12.16
C ASN A 70 -15.19 21.49 -11.56
N ALA A 71 -15.03 20.29 -12.15
CA ALA A 71 -14.01 19.32 -11.77
C ALA A 71 -12.61 19.95 -11.69
N ALA A 72 -12.23 20.74 -12.70
CA ALA A 72 -10.98 21.48 -12.78
C ALA A 72 -10.70 22.38 -11.56
N LYS A 73 -11.75 22.85 -10.87
CA LYS A 73 -11.63 23.76 -9.71
C LYS A 73 -11.67 23.03 -8.37
N VAL A 74 -12.30 21.86 -8.30
CA VAL A 74 -12.69 21.25 -7.02
C VAL A 74 -12.04 19.90 -6.72
N MET A 75 -11.56 19.18 -7.75
CA MET A 75 -11.05 17.81 -7.59
C MET A 75 -9.66 17.74 -6.98
N ASP A 76 -8.79 18.74 -7.22
CA ASP A 76 -7.51 18.77 -6.52
C ASP A 76 -7.75 18.93 -5.02
N TYR A 77 -7.09 18.07 -4.26
CA TYR A 77 -7.22 18.06 -2.80
C TYR A 77 -6.76 19.39 -2.19
N ASP A 78 -5.66 19.94 -2.70
CA ASP A 78 -5.03 21.18 -2.24
C ASP A 78 -5.60 22.44 -2.91
N LYS A 79 -6.74 22.29 -3.61
CA LYS A 79 -7.48 23.37 -4.28
C LYS A 79 -6.67 24.11 -5.35
N GLN A 80 -5.71 23.43 -5.96
CA GLN A 80 -5.05 23.92 -7.16
C GLN A 80 -5.96 23.70 -8.39
N PRO A 81 -6.11 24.68 -9.28
CA PRO A 81 -6.79 24.45 -10.56
C PRO A 81 -6.06 23.37 -11.36
N LEU A 82 -6.81 22.35 -11.79
CA LEU A 82 -6.35 21.29 -12.68
C LEU A 82 -6.65 21.66 -14.13
N GLN A 83 -5.81 21.17 -15.04
CA GLN A 83 -5.98 21.33 -16.47
C GLN A 83 -5.56 20.08 -17.24
N VAL A 84 -5.97 19.99 -18.51
CA VAL A 84 -5.48 18.97 -19.43
C VAL A 84 -3.96 19.02 -19.52
N GLY A 85 -3.31 17.86 -19.42
CA GLY A 85 -1.86 17.70 -19.40
C GLY A 85 -1.26 17.60 -17.99
N ASP A 86 -2.00 17.94 -16.93
CA ASP A 86 -1.51 17.76 -15.58
C ASP A 86 -1.41 16.26 -15.21
N ARG A 87 -0.28 15.89 -14.62
CA ARG A 87 -0.08 14.57 -14.00
C ARG A 87 -0.64 14.55 -12.59
N VAL A 88 -1.41 13.52 -12.27
CA VAL A 88 -2.08 13.39 -10.98
C VAL A 88 -2.01 11.96 -10.45
N ALA A 89 -1.93 11.86 -9.12
CA ALA A 89 -2.28 10.64 -8.39
C ALA A 89 -3.76 10.68 -7.99
N ILE A 90 -4.38 9.51 -7.88
CA ILE A 90 -5.82 9.36 -7.58
C ILE A 90 -5.98 8.80 -6.18
N ALA A 91 -6.77 9.47 -5.33
CA ALA A 91 -7.23 8.85 -4.09
C ALA A 91 -8.14 7.65 -4.42
N VAL A 92 -7.83 6.49 -3.84
CA VAL A 92 -8.52 5.23 -4.12
C VAL A 92 -10.02 5.32 -3.81
N GLU A 93 -10.38 5.83 -2.63
CA GLU A 93 -11.77 5.86 -2.17
C GLU A 93 -12.55 7.10 -2.61
N VAL A 94 -13.80 6.86 -3.04
CA VAL A 94 -14.81 7.91 -3.16
C VAL A 94 -15.89 7.69 -2.13
N ASN A 95 -15.93 8.57 -1.13
CA ASN A 95 -16.76 8.46 0.05
C ASN A 95 -17.98 9.38 -0.01
N CYS A 96 -19.01 9.08 0.79
CA CYS A 96 -20.25 9.86 0.78
C CYS A 96 -20.13 11.26 1.42
N GLY A 97 -19.09 11.52 2.21
CA GLY A 97 -18.86 12.81 2.87
C GLY A 97 -19.78 13.12 4.08
N HIS A 98 -20.89 12.40 4.27
CA HIS A 98 -21.91 12.77 5.27
C HIS A 98 -22.16 11.72 6.37
N CYS A 99 -21.67 10.49 6.24
CA CYS A 99 -21.85 9.45 7.27
C CYS A 99 -21.04 9.77 8.55
N PHE A 100 -21.27 9.01 9.62
CA PHE A 100 -20.55 9.19 10.89
C PHE A 100 -19.02 9.25 10.70
N TYR A 101 -18.45 8.26 9.99
CA TYR A 101 -17.01 8.17 9.79
C TYR A 101 -16.45 9.28 8.88
N CYS A 102 -17.19 9.67 7.84
CA CYS A 102 -16.78 10.80 6.98
C CYS A 102 -16.76 12.11 7.75
N ARG A 103 -17.80 12.40 8.56
CA ARG A 103 -17.86 13.65 9.35
C ARG A 103 -16.83 13.71 10.48
N LYS A 104 -16.29 12.57 10.89
CA LYS A 104 -15.27 12.45 11.93
C LYS A 104 -13.85 12.28 11.36
N HIS A 105 -13.71 12.21 10.03
CA HIS A 105 -12.43 12.06 9.32
C HIS A 105 -11.54 10.94 9.90
N TYR A 106 -12.16 9.82 10.31
CA TYR A 106 -11.45 8.77 11.03
C TYR A 106 -10.45 8.01 10.14
N ASN A 107 -10.90 7.54 8.97
CA ASN A 107 -10.10 6.89 7.94
C ASN A 107 -10.94 6.83 6.64
N ASN A 108 -10.32 7.02 5.48
CA ASN A 108 -10.97 6.98 4.17
C ASN A 108 -11.65 5.64 3.85
N THR A 109 -11.24 4.51 4.43
CA THR A 109 -11.87 3.21 4.16
C THR A 109 -13.14 2.94 4.96
N THR A 110 -13.37 3.69 6.04
CA THR A 110 -14.44 3.39 7.01
C THR A 110 -15.81 3.96 6.65
N CYS A 111 -15.94 4.59 5.48
CA CYS A 111 -17.22 5.13 5.05
C CYS A 111 -18.32 4.05 5.00
N LEU A 112 -19.46 4.32 5.65
CA LEU A 112 -20.63 3.43 5.67
C LEU A 112 -21.25 3.29 4.27
N ASN A 113 -21.22 4.37 3.50
CA ASN A 113 -21.85 4.48 2.19
C ASN A 113 -20.79 4.81 1.12
N GLN A 114 -19.67 4.09 1.14
CA GLN A 114 -18.61 4.29 0.14
C GLN A 114 -19.19 4.05 -1.25
N ILE A 115 -18.94 5.00 -2.15
CA ILE A 115 -19.52 5.00 -3.50
C ILE A 115 -18.73 4.06 -4.41
N GLN A 116 -17.39 4.12 -4.32
CA GLN A 116 -16.48 3.24 -5.04
C GLN A 116 -15.09 3.23 -4.37
N ALA A 117 -14.26 2.29 -4.79
CA ALA A 117 -12.81 2.33 -4.63
C ALA A 117 -12.17 1.96 -5.98
N TYR A 118 -11.37 2.87 -6.55
CA TYR A 118 -10.71 2.64 -7.84
C TYR A 118 -9.88 1.36 -7.77
N GLY A 119 -9.92 0.56 -8.84
CA GLY A 119 -9.23 -0.72 -8.91
C GLY A 119 -9.72 -1.77 -7.92
N LEU A 120 -10.89 -1.61 -7.28
CA LEU A 120 -11.40 -2.54 -6.26
C LEU A 120 -12.90 -2.83 -6.41
N HIS A 121 -13.75 -1.80 -6.36
CA HIS A 121 -15.21 -1.95 -6.50
C HIS A 121 -15.86 -0.64 -7.00
N PRO A 122 -17.02 -0.70 -7.70
CA PRO A 122 -17.76 -1.90 -8.10
C PRO A 122 -17.09 -2.69 -9.23
N ASN A 123 -17.69 -3.82 -9.60
CA ASN A 123 -17.22 -4.65 -10.71
C ASN A 123 -17.11 -3.85 -12.03
N ALA A 124 -16.29 -4.32 -12.95
CA ALA A 124 -15.92 -3.67 -14.20
C ALA A 124 -17.11 -3.35 -15.12
N ASP A 125 -18.19 -4.12 -15.03
CA ASP A 125 -19.37 -3.96 -15.89
C ASP A 125 -20.43 -3.00 -15.31
N THR A 126 -20.16 -2.39 -14.15
CA THR A 126 -21.03 -1.34 -13.57
C THR A 126 -20.67 0.03 -14.14
N LEU A 127 -21.63 0.76 -14.71
CA LEU A 127 -21.41 2.14 -15.17
C LEU A 127 -21.07 3.11 -14.02
N PRO A 128 -20.26 4.16 -14.25
CA PRO A 128 -19.40 4.36 -15.42
C PRO A 128 -18.27 3.31 -15.48
N TYR A 129 -17.91 2.88 -16.68
CA TYR A 129 -16.83 1.92 -16.92
C TYR A 129 -15.43 2.53 -16.64
N LEU A 130 -14.38 1.72 -16.77
CA LEU A 130 -12.97 2.13 -16.68
C LEU A 130 -12.63 2.80 -15.34
N ARG A 131 -12.57 2.00 -14.27
CA ARG A 131 -12.34 2.48 -12.89
C ARG A 131 -11.12 1.86 -12.21
N GLY A 132 -10.22 1.26 -12.96
CA GLY A 132 -8.96 0.72 -12.42
C GLY A 132 -7.81 1.06 -13.36
N GLY A 133 -6.60 1.07 -12.82
CA GLY A 133 -5.37 1.42 -13.53
C GLY A 133 -4.88 0.37 -14.52
N PHE A 134 -5.43 -0.85 -14.50
CA PHE A 134 -5.16 -1.86 -15.54
C PHE A 134 -6.00 -1.59 -16.80
N ALA A 135 -5.99 -0.35 -17.27
CA ALA A 135 -6.72 0.14 -18.44
C ALA A 135 -5.97 1.33 -19.06
N GLU A 136 -6.23 1.62 -20.34
CA GLU A 136 -5.63 2.77 -21.03
C GLU A 136 -6.08 4.11 -20.45
N TYR A 137 -7.33 4.17 -20.00
CA TYR A 137 -7.97 5.35 -19.43
C TYR A 137 -8.73 4.99 -18.17
N ILE A 138 -8.93 5.99 -17.31
CA ILE A 138 -9.75 5.86 -16.11
C ILE A 138 -10.71 7.04 -16.00
N PHE A 139 -11.99 6.76 -15.76
CA PHE A 139 -13.01 7.76 -15.51
C PHE A 139 -12.93 8.26 -14.07
N ILE A 140 -12.79 9.56 -13.90
CA ILE A 140 -12.75 10.21 -12.60
C ILE A 140 -14.12 10.81 -12.29
N ARG A 141 -14.78 10.23 -11.29
CA ARG A 141 -16.13 10.65 -10.90
C ARG A 141 -16.12 11.89 -9.98
N PRO A 142 -17.25 12.61 -9.90
CA PRO A 142 -17.41 13.69 -8.93
C PRO A 142 -17.13 13.22 -7.49
N GLY A 143 -16.39 14.05 -6.74
CA GLY A 143 -16.00 13.77 -5.35
C GLY A 143 -14.72 12.92 -5.21
N THR A 144 -14.05 12.55 -6.30
CA THR A 144 -12.68 12.04 -6.24
C THR A 144 -11.69 13.14 -5.88
N HIS A 145 -10.75 12.80 -5.02
CA HIS A 145 -9.58 13.64 -4.75
C HIS A 145 -8.44 13.26 -5.67
N LEU A 146 -7.94 14.25 -6.39
CA LEU A 146 -6.72 14.16 -7.18
C LEU A 146 -5.60 14.92 -6.47
N PHE A 147 -4.37 14.44 -6.66
CA PHE A 147 -3.18 15.09 -6.14
C PHE A 147 -2.24 15.36 -7.29
N LYS A 148 -2.05 16.63 -7.63
CA LYS A 148 -1.09 17.02 -8.68
C LYS A 148 0.33 16.55 -8.33
N VAL A 149 0.94 15.81 -9.24
CA VAL A 149 2.32 15.31 -9.14
C VAL A 149 3.28 16.44 -9.56
N PRO A 150 4.37 16.69 -8.82
CA PRO A 150 5.38 17.67 -9.24
C PRO A 150 6.00 17.33 -10.61
N ASP A 151 6.23 18.34 -11.44
CA ASP A 151 6.70 18.14 -12.82
C ASP A 151 8.06 17.43 -12.88
N GLU A 152 8.94 17.72 -11.91
CA GLU A 152 10.29 17.14 -11.80
C GLU A 152 10.29 15.71 -11.24
N MET A 153 9.18 15.24 -10.67
CA MET A 153 9.09 13.88 -10.14
C MET A 153 8.79 12.89 -11.26
N SER A 154 9.64 11.88 -11.44
CA SER A 154 9.38 10.81 -12.41
C SER A 154 8.16 9.97 -12.02
N THR A 155 7.48 9.38 -13.00
CA THR A 155 6.35 8.46 -12.75
C THR A 155 6.80 7.24 -11.95
N ASP A 156 8.01 6.74 -12.21
CA ASP A 156 8.63 5.60 -11.50
C ASP A 156 8.82 5.86 -9.99
N VAL A 157 8.83 7.12 -9.55
CA VAL A 157 8.81 7.48 -8.12
C VAL A 157 7.38 7.75 -7.67
N ALA A 158 6.63 8.54 -8.46
CA ALA A 158 5.29 8.99 -8.09
C ALA A 158 4.32 7.83 -7.85
N VAL A 159 4.46 6.72 -8.59
CA VAL A 159 3.54 5.56 -8.49
C VAL A 159 3.49 4.92 -7.10
N PHE A 160 4.55 5.08 -6.30
CA PHE A 160 4.60 4.61 -4.92
C PHE A 160 3.80 5.46 -3.93
N VAL A 161 3.16 6.55 -4.35
CA VAL A 161 2.44 7.47 -3.45
C VAL A 161 1.34 6.81 -2.63
N GLU A 162 0.60 5.87 -3.23
CA GLU A 162 -0.48 5.15 -2.54
C GLU A 162 0.11 4.25 -1.43
N GLU A 163 1.03 3.34 -1.79
CA GLU A 163 1.65 2.43 -0.82
C GLU A 163 2.44 3.19 0.26
N MET A 164 3.15 4.25 -0.13
CA MET A 164 3.90 5.09 0.81
C MET A 164 2.95 5.85 1.75
N ALA A 165 1.73 6.17 1.33
CA ALA A 165 0.73 6.76 2.21
C ALA A 165 0.26 5.77 3.29
N VAL A 166 0.23 4.48 2.99
CA VAL A 166 0.00 3.43 4.00
C VAL A 166 1.15 3.42 5.01
N ALA A 167 2.40 3.38 4.53
CA ALA A 167 3.58 3.43 5.40
C ALA A 167 3.61 4.69 6.28
N TYR A 168 3.33 5.85 5.70
CA TYR A 168 3.23 7.11 6.43
C TYR A 168 2.15 7.06 7.52
N HIS A 169 0.94 6.60 7.19
CA HIS A 169 -0.16 6.52 8.15
C HIS A 169 0.15 5.56 9.31
N SER A 170 0.75 4.39 9.00
CA SER A 170 1.19 3.41 9.99
C SER A 170 2.17 4.00 10.99
N LEU A 171 3.24 4.63 10.49
CA LEU A 171 4.29 5.17 11.34
C LEU A 171 3.83 6.41 12.11
N ALA A 172 3.01 7.27 11.51
CA ALA A 172 2.43 8.43 12.21
C ALA A 172 1.58 8.00 13.42
N ARG A 173 0.90 6.86 13.35
CA ARG A 173 0.14 6.29 14.48
C ARG A 173 1.03 5.69 15.56
N ALA A 174 2.13 5.05 15.16
CA ALA A 174 3.07 4.43 16.09
C ALA A 174 3.98 5.45 16.79
N ALA A 175 4.39 6.52 16.10
CA ALA A 175 5.31 7.55 16.60
C ALA A 175 4.60 8.70 17.36
N GLY A 176 3.34 8.52 17.77
CA GLY A 176 2.50 9.58 18.34
C GLY A 176 3.12 10.29 19.56
N PRO A 177 2.79 11.59 19.80
CA PRO A 177 3.56 12.49 20.68
C PRO A 177 3.44 12.25 22.21
N PHE A 178 2.89 11.12 22.66
CA PHE A 178 2.55 10.90 24.07
C PHE A 178 2.92 9.51 24.61
N ALA A 179 3.83 8.78 23.97
CA ALA A 179 4.35 7.56 24.59
C ALA A 179 5.07 7.94 25.91
N PRO A 180 4.78 7.26 27.04
CA PRO A 180 5.56 7.42 28.26
C PRO A 180 7.05 7.25 27.98
N VAL A 181 7.91 7.85 28.82
CA VAL A 181 9.37 7.76 28.65
C VAL A 181 9.79 6.28 28.55
N ASN A 182 10.46 5.91 27.44
CA ASN A 182 10.92 4.56 27.09
C ASN A 182 9.84 3.53 26.67
N GLU A 183 8.62 3.97 26.36
CA GLU A 183 7.58 3.16 25.71
C GLU A 183 7.40 3.58 24.25
N GLY A 184 6.83 2.70 23.43
CA GLY A 184 6.52 2.98 22.03
C GLY A 184 7.74 2.92 21.10
N PHE A 185 7.73 3.77 20.07
CA PHE A 185 8.76 3.91 19.05
C PHE A 185 9.13 5.38 18.85
N GLY A 186 10.42 5.68 18.74
CA GLY A 186 10.94 7.02 18.44
C GLY A 186 12.34 7.01 17.81
N PRO A 187 12.93 8.18 17.58
CA PRO A 187 14.25 8.30 16.95
C PRO A 187 15.35 7.55 17.74
N GLY A 188 16.22 6.86 17.02
CA GLY A 188 17.30 6.00 17.55
C GLY A 188 16.85 4.59 17.94
N ASN A 189 15.54 4.32 17.99
CA ASN A 189 15.01 3.00 18.34
C ASN A 189 15.15 1.98 17.21
N SER A 190 15.15 0.71 17.59
CA SER A 190 15.25 -0.43 16.69
C SER A 190 13.92 -0.81 16.06
N VAL A 191 13.95 -1.25 14.79
CA VAL A 191 12.76 -1.73 14.06
C VAL A 191 13.06 -3.05 13.37
N ALA A 192 12.11 -3.99 13.44
CA ALA A 192 12.08 -5.20 12.62
C ALA A 192 10.87 -5.18 11.67
N VAL A 193 11.09 -5.43 10.38
CA VAL A 193 10.02 -5.54 9.38
C VAL A 193 9.91 -6.99 8.93
N LEU A 194 8.78 -7.62 9.23
CA LEU A 194 8.43 -8.98 8.83
C LEU A 194 7.66 -8.93 7.50
N GLY A 195 8.25 -9.50 6.45
CA GLY A 195 7.79 -9.35 5.08
C GLY A 195 8.37 -8.10 4.44
N ASN A 196 9.17 -8.27 3.39
CA ASN A 196 9.81 -7.19 2.63
C ASN A 196 9.39 -7.23 1.16
N GLY A 197 8.09 -7.43 0.92
CA GLY A 197 7.47 -6.95 -0.31
C GLY A 197 7.55 -5.41 -0.41
N PRO A 198 7.02 -4.81 -1.49
CA PRO A 198 7.05 -3.36 -1.70
C PRO A 198 6.56 -2.57 -0.48
N LEU A 199 5.41 -2.95 0.08
CA LEU A 199 4.83 -2.33 1.27
C LEU A 199 5.76 -2.38 2.49
N GLY A 200 6.37 -3.53 2.78
CA GLY A 200 7.30 -3.70 3.89
C GLY A 200 8.57 -2.86 3.73
N ILE A 201 9.12 -2.81 2.51
CA ILE A 201 10.29 -1.99 2.23
C ILE A 201 9.96 -0.49 2.38
N LEU A 202 8.80 -0.04 1.91
CA LEU A 202 8.36 1.34 2.10
C LEU A 202 8.14 1.68 3.58
N HIS A 203 7.64 0.74 4.40
CA HIS A 203 7.58 0.90 5.86
C HIS A 203 8.97 0.99 6.49
N GLY A 204 9.93 0.19 6.04
CA GLY A 204 11.33 0.27 6.47
C GLY A 204 11.98 1.61 6.14
N ILE A 205 11.76 2.12 4.92
CA ILE A 205 12.18 3.47 4.50
C ILE A 205 11.52 4.52 5.39
N MET A 206 10.20 4.44 5.61
CA MET A 206 9.47 5.39 6.44
C MET A 206 9.96 5.37 7.91
N ALA A 207 10.26 4.19 8.47
CA ALA A 207 10.87 4.07 9.79
C ALA A 207 12.26 4.73 9.82
N SER A 208 13.07 4.56 8.76
CA SER A 208 14.35 5.26 8.62
C SER A 208 14.19 6.78 8.53
N ILE A 209 13.15 7.29 7.88
CA ILE A 209 12.83 8.73 7.83
C ILE A 209 12.45 9.26 9.21
N HIS A 210 11.74 8.46 10.02
CA HIS A 210 11.42 8.75 11.41
C HIS A 210 12.63 8.61 12.36
N GLY A 211 13.81 8.30 11.83
CA GLY A 211 15.05 8.24 12.59
C GLY A 211 15.30 6.91 13.29
N ALA A 212 14.70 5.80 12.84
CA ALA A 212 15.04 4.47 13.36
C ALA A 212 16.55 4.24 13.34
N GLY A 213 17.07 3.69 14.45
CA GLY A 213 18.45 3.26 14.62
C GLY A 213 18.71 1.95 13.88
N LEU A 214 18.73 0.82 14.61
CA LEU A 214 18.92 -0.50 14.00
C LEU A 214 17.68 -0.93 13.21
N ARG A 215 17.83 -1.25 11.92
CA ARG A 215 16.75 -1.72 11.04
C ARG A 215 17.01 -3.14 10.57
N ILE A 216 16.10 -4.04 10.90
CA ILE A 216 16.18 -5.47 10.60
C ILE A 216 15.06 -5.82 9.61
N ALA A 217 15.41 -6.48 8.51
CA ALA A 217 14.47 -6.96 7.51
C ALA A 217 14.38 -8.49 7.52
N THR A 218 13.17 -9.03 7.47
CA THR A 218 12.96 -10.48 7.26
C THR A 218 12.01 -10.74 6.11
N ASP A 219 12.31 -11.74 5.28
CA ASP A 219 11.46 -12.22 4.18
C ASP A 219 11.88 -13.66 3.85
N LEU A 220 11.11 -14.34 3.00
CA LEU A 220 11.45 -15.65 2.47
C LEU A 220 12.35 -15.53 1.23
N SER A 221 12.25 -14.40 0.50
CA SER A 221 12.96 -14.12 -0.75
C SER A 221 14.30 -13.42 -0.54
N ASP A 222 15.38 -14.01 -1.05
CA ASP A 222 16.70 -13.36 -1.06
C ASP A 222 16.68 -12.08 -1.93
N LEU A 223 15.93 -12.07 -3.04
CA LEU A 223 15.77 -10.90 -3.92
C LEU A 223 15.18 -9.70 -3.15
N ARG A 224 14.13 -9.94 -2.36
CA ARG A 224 13.47 -8.89 -1.56
C ARG A 224 14.35 -8.40 -0.43
N LEU A 225 15.08 -9.31 0.22
CA LEU A 225 16.05 -8.95 1.25
C LEU A 225 17.21 -8.12 0.69
N GLU A 226 17.70 -8.43 -0.51
CA GLU A 226 18.72 -7.62 -1.18
C GLU A 226 18.22 -6.19 -1.42
N LYS A 227 16.99 -6.04 -1.91
CA LYS A 227 16.35 -4.71 -2.05
C LYS A 227 16.21 -4.00 -0.72
N ALA A 228 15.72 -4.68 0.32
CA ALA A 228 15.60 -4.12 1.66
C ALA A 228 16.96 -3.63 2.21
N LYS A 229 18.02 -4.42 2.04
CA LYS A 229 19.39 -4.06 2.43
C LYS A 229 19.91 -2.82 1.71
N ASN A 230 19.65 -2.71 0.42
CA ASN A 230 20.11 -1.58 -0.38
C ASN A 230 19.33 -0.29 -0.10
N LEU A 231 18.08 -0.42 0.39
CA LEU A 231 17.20 0.73 0.61
C LEU A 231 17.17 1.21 2.06
N TYR A 232 17.04 0.33 3.05
CA TYR A 232 16.87 0.78 4.44
C TYR A 232 17.53 -0.12 5.50
N ALA A 233 17.62 -1.42 5.27
CA ALA A 233 17.93 -2.39 6.31
C ALA A 233 19.43 -2.48 6.58
N ASP A 234 19.81 -2.50 7.86
CA ASP A 234 21.19 -2.73 8.29
C ASP A 234 21.49 -4.23 8.35
N VAL A 235 20.47 -5.05 8.69
CA VAL A 235 20.55 -6.51 8.77
C VAL A 235 19.36 -7.14 8.05
N THR A 236 19.63 -8.25 7.35
CA THR A 236 18.61 -9.07 6.67
C THR A 236 18.64 -10.50 7.18
N ILE A 237 17.47 -11.09 7.44
CA ILE A 237 17.33 -12.50 7.84
C ILE A 237 16.39 -13.20 6.86
N ASN A 238 16.88 -14.23 6.17
CA ASN A 238 16.02 -15.07 5.34
C ASN A 238 15.25 -16.07 6.21
N ALA A 239 13.95 -15.84 6.34
CA ALA A 239 13.03 -16.60 7.17
C ALA A 239 12.78 -18.04 6.68
N ALA A 240 13.14 -18.37 5.42
CA ALA A 240 13.08 -19.74 4.90
C ALA A 240 14.28 -20.59 5.36
N LYS A 241 15.36 -19.96 5.86
CA LYS A 241 16.62 -20.63 6.24
C LYS A 241 16.78 -20.81 7.75
N VAL A 242 15.92 -20.19 8.55
CA VAL A 242 15.96 -20.24 10.03
C VAL A 242 14.56 -20.44 10.58
N SER A 243 14.43 -21.19 11.67
CA SER A 243 13.15 -21.33 12.35
C SER A 243 12.68 -20.00 12.96
N THR A 244 11.38 -19.87 13.23
CA THR A 244 10.82 -18.69 13.91
C THR A 244 11.50 -18.43 15.27
N ASP A 245 11.77 -19.49 16.05
CA ASP A 245 12.39 -19.33 17.37
C ASP A 245 13.84 -18.87 17.26
N GLU A 246 14.64 -19.44 16.35
CA GLU A 246 16.01 -18.99 16.08
C GLU A 246 16.04 -17.54 15.58
N ARG A 247 15.11 -17.16 14.71
CA ARG A 247 15.00 -15.78 14.21
C ARG A 247 14.66 -14.79 15.30
N ILE A 248 13.73 -15.12 16.19
CA ILE A 248 13.40 -14.30 17.37
C ILE A 248 14.64 -14.12 18.26
N GLU A 249 15.39 -15.18 18.53
CA GLU A 249 16.59 -15.09 19.36
C GLU A 249 17.70 -14.27 18.68
N GLN A 250 17.95 -14.45 17.37
CA GLN A 250 18.89 -13.60 16.63
C GLN A 250 18.52 -12.12 16.71
N VAL A 251 17.24 -11.79 16.55
CA VAL A 251 16.74 -10.42 16.66
C VAL A 251 16.95 -9.87 18.07
N LYS A 252 16.67 -10.66 19.11
CA LYS A 252 16.92 -10.26 20.50
C LYS A 252 18.40 -10.04 20.78
N ASP A 253 19.28 -10.90 20.29
CA ASP A 253 20.73 -10.75 20.48
C ASP A 253 21.24 -9.42 19.92
N MET A 254 20.68 -8.96 18.80
CA MET A 254 20.98 -7.66 18.19
C MET A 254 20.33 -6.47 18.92
N THR A 255 19.39 -6.74 19.82
CA THR A 255 18.58 -5.74 20.54
C THR A 255 18.68 -5.96 22.06
N GLU A 256 19.90 -6.15 22.56
CA GLU A 256 20.23 -6.25 23.99
C GLU A 256 19.48 -7.35 24.75
N GLY A 257 19.09 -8.41 24.05
CA GLY A 257 18.33 -9.55 24.59
C GLY A 257 16.83 -9.29 24.80
N VAL A 258 16.32 -8.10 24.43
CA VAL A 258 14.94 -7.70 24.76
C VAL A 258 13.98 -7.71 23.57
N GLY A 259 14.49 -7.61 22.33
CA GLY A 259 13.68 -7.46 21.12
C GLY A 259 13.59 -6.00 20.65
N PRO A 260 13.12 -5.74 19.43
CA PRO A 260 13.08 -4.41 18.86
C PRO A 260 11.98 -3.55 19.50
N ASP A 261 12.14 -2.23 19.42
CA ASP A 261 11.15 -1.25 19.88
C ASP A 261 9.89 -1.26 19.00
N LEU A 262 10.06 -1.47 17.69
CA LEU A 262 8.99 -1.57 16.71
C LEU A 262 9.09 -2.87 15.92
N VAL A 263 7.98 -3.59 15.77
CA VAL A 263 7.84 -4.65 14.77
C VAL A 263 6.72 -4.28 13.79
N ILE A 264 6.99 -4.37 12.50
CA ILE A 264 6.02 -4.14 11.43
C ILE A 264 5.74 -5.48 10.75
N GLU A 265 4.52 -5.98 10.89
CA GLU A 265 4.04 -7.16 10.18
C GLU A 265 3.43 -6.71 8.84
N SER A 266 4.03 -7.16 7.74
CA SER A 266 3.58 -6.88 6.37
C SER A 266 3.74 -8.10 5.43
N ALA A 267 3.91 -9.29 5.99
CA ALA A 267 3.98 -10.54 5.24
C ALA A 267 2.58 -11.04 4.83
N GLY A 268 1.55 -10.68 5.62
CA GLY A 268 0.16 -11.05 5.35
C GLY A 268 -0.13 -12.53 5.62
N GLU A 269 0.64 -13.14 6.53
CA GLU A 269 0.36 -14.46 7.09
C GLU A 269 0.05 -14.32 8.59
N PRO A 270 -1.07 -14.87 9.10
CA PRO A 270 -1.46 -14.72 10.50
C PRO A 270 -0.40 -15.16 11.53
N GLU A 271 0.41 -16.18 11.21
CA GLU A 271 1.49 -16.63 12.08
C GLU A 271 2.61 -15.58 12.23
N ALA A 272 2.83 -14.74 11.22
CA ALA A 272 3.81 -13.65 11.29
C ALA A 272 3.41 -12.58 12.32
N PHE A 273 2.11 -12.37 12.54
CA PHE A 273 1.64 -11.49 13.61
C PHE A 273 1.95 -12.06 14.99
N ILE A 274 1.78 -13.38 15.19
CA ILE A 274 2.16 -14.03 16.46
C ILE A 274 3.68 -13.95 16.67
N GLU A 275 4.46 -14.12 15.61
CA GLU A 275 5.90 -13.91 15.66
C GLU A 275 6.26 -12.47 16.04
N ALA A 276 5.61 -11.46 15.46
CA ALA A 276 5.81 -10.05 15.81
C ALA A 276 5.57 -9.79 17.29
N LEU A 277 4.46 -10.31 17.84
CA LEU A 277 4.13 -10.21 19.26
C LEU A 277 5.15 -10.91 20.17
N ARG A 278 5.77 -12.01 19.71
CA ARG A 278 6.82 -12.70 20.46
C ARG A 278 8.15 -11.97 20.40
N MET A 279 8.47 -11.37 19.25
CA MET A 279 9.72 -10.68 18.93
C MET A 279 9.84 -9.33 19.63
N VAL A 280 8.78 -8.52 19.63
CA VAL A 280 8.79 -7.16 20.19
C VAL A 280 9.13 -7.14 21.69
N ARG A 281 9.89 -6.11 22.11
CA ARG A 281 10.20 -5.89 23.53
C ARG A 281 8.97 -5.51 24.35
N LYS A 282 9.10 -5.59 25.67
CA LYS A 282 8.12 -5.01 26.60
C LYS A 282 8.07 -3.50 26.44
N GLY A 283 6.85 -2.93 26.44
CA GLY A 283 6.57 -1.53 26.16
C GLY A 283 6.80 -1.12 24.70
N GLY A 284 7.09 -2.08 23.82
CA GLY A 284 7.29 -1.82 22.39
C GLY A 284 5.98 -1.77 21.60
N THR A 285 6.12 -1.52 20.31
CA THR A 285 5.02 -1.33 19.37
C THR A 285 4.99 -2.42 18.31
N VAL A 286 3.79 -2.91 17.98
CA VAL A 286 3.55 -3.75 16.80
C VAL A 286 2.59 -3.01 15.86
N ILE A 287 2.98 -2.91 14.60
CA ILE A 287 2.12 -2.48 13.51
C ILE A 287 1.70 -3.73 12.73
N GLU A 288 0.40 -3.93 12.63
CA GLU A 288 -0.21 -4.95 11.77
C GLU A 288 -0.76 -4.27 10.51
N VAL A 289 -0.19 -4.60 9.36
CA VAL A 289 -0.61 -4.06 8.05
C VAL A 289 -0.66 -5.12 6.94
N GLY A 290 -0.18 -6.34 7.19
CA GLY A 290 -0.12 -7.39 6.16
C GLY A 290 -1.43 -8.12 5.92
N ASN A 291 -2.24 -8.36 6.95
CA ASN A 291 -3.44 -9.20 6.84
C ASN A 291 -4.66 -8.42 6.32
N TRP A 292 -4.70 -8.14 5.01
CA TRP A 292 -5.80 -7.42 4.36
C TRP A 292 -7.06 -8.28 4.13
N VAL A 293 -6.90 -9.58 3.85
CA VAL A 293 -8.00 -10.53 3.60
C VAL A 293 -8.19 -11.51 4.76
N ASP A 294 -9.43 -11.95 4.97
CA ASP A 294 -9.71 -13.11 5.84
C ASP A 294 -9.37 -14.40 5.09
N LEU A 295 -8.21 -14.99 5.43
CA LEU A 295 -7.75 -16.26 4.88
C LEU A 295 -8.41 -17.49 5.52
N GLY A 296 -9.29 -17.31 6.52
CA GLY A 296 -9.86 -18.42 7.28
C GLY A 296 -8.84 -19.20 8.11
N LYS A 297 -7.70 -18.57 8.45
CA LYS A 297 -6.57 -19.14 9.20
C LYS A 297 -6.48 -18.53 10.60
N PRO A 298 -7.26 -18.99 11.59
CA PRO A 298 -7.15 -18.49 12.95
C PRO A 298 -5.83 -18.92 13.59
N VAL A 299 -5.27 -18.06 14.45
CA VAL A 299 -4.03 -18.32 15.20
C VAL A 299 -4.26 -18.34 16.70
N ALA A 300 -3.47 -19.16 17.41
CA ALA A 300 -3.53 -19.23 18.86
C ALA A 300 -2.84 -18.01 19.49
N LEU A 301 -3.63 -17.15 20.13
CA LEU A 301 -3.16 -15.96 20.83
C LEU A 301 -3.42 -16.09 22.34
N ASP A 302 -2.36 -16.28 23.12
CA ASP A 302 -2.41 -16.11 24.57
C ASP A 302 -2.34 -14.60 24.89
N VAL A 303 -3.46 -14.01 25.27
CA VAL A 303 -3.58 -12.56 25.51
C VAL A 303 -2.63 -12.11 26.62
N MET A 304 -2.48 -12.89 27.69
CA MET A 304 -1.62 -12.51 28.80
C MET A 304 -0.15 -12.54 28.38
N ARG A 305 0.29 -13.66 27.82
CA ARG A 305 1.70 -13.89 27.44
C ARG A 305 2.13 -13.02 26.26
N HIS A 306 1.28 -12.85 25.26
CA HIS A 306 1.66 -12.15 24.03
C HIS A 306 1.40 -10.65 24.10
N ILE A 307 0.46 -10.16 24.92
CA ILE A 307 0.05 -8.75 24.95
C ILE A 307 0.19 -8.15 26.35
N SER A 308 -0.62 -8.57 27.31
CA SER A 308 -0.79 -7.84 28.58
C SER A 308 0.48 -7.84 29.46
N SER A 309 1.22 -8.96 29.53
CA SER A 309 2.48 -9.03 30.30
C SER A 309 3.61 -8.15 29.75
N LYS A 310 3.43 -7.65 28.53
CA LYS A 310 4.42 -6.84 27.82
C LYS A 310 4.02 -5.37 27.73
N ASN A 311 2.82 -4.96 28.15
CA ASN A 311 2.30 -3.59 27.96
C ASN A 311 2.46 -3.12 26.49
N LEU A 312 2.07 -3.96 25.51
CA LEU A 312 2.29 -3.64 24.10
C LEU A 312 1.36 -2.55 23.58
N HIS A 313 1.91 -1.74 22.68
CA HIS A 313 1.14 -0.89 21.78
C HIS A 313 0.89 -1.67 20.50
N ILE A 314 -0.38 -1.85 20.10
CA ILE A 314 -0.73 -2.58 18.88
C ILE A 314 -1.55 -1.64 17.99
N HIS A 315 -1.04 -1.35 16.81
CA HIS A 315 -1.71 -0.53 15.80
C HIS A 315 -2.03 -1.40 14.60
N SER A 316 -3.33 -1.67 14.38
CA SER A 316 -3.79 -2.21 13.11
C SER A 316 -4.04 -1.09 12.12
N VAL A 317 -3.63 -1.32 10.87
CA VAL A 317 -3.74 -0.36 9.77
C VAL A 317 -4.48 -1.02 8.62
N PHE A 318 -5.58 -0.40 8.23
CA PHE A 318 -6.36 -0.79 7.07
C PHE A 318 -6.38 0.40 6.09
N HIS A 319 -5.47 0.34 5.12
CA HIS A 319 -5.19 1.40 4.13
C HIS A 319 -4.66 2.71 4.74
N CYS A 320 -4.45 3.72 3.91
CA CYS A 320 -3.96 5.05 4.29
C CYS A 320 -5.08 6.04 4.67
N GLY A 321 -4.68 7.12 5.34
CA GLY A 321 -5.51 8.32 5.55
C GLY A 321 -5.59 9.23 4.31
N THR A 322 -5.86 10.52 4.51
CA THR A 322 -5.90 11.54 3.43
C THR A 322 -4.55 12.20 3.15
N ASP A 323 -3.46 11.72 3.77
CA ASP A 323 -2.16 12.41 3.83
C ASP A 323 -1.27 12.22 2.59
N TRP A 324 -1.84 12.32 1.39
CA TRP A 324 -1.11 12.06 0.14
C TRP A 324 -0.15 13.19 -0.24
N ARG A 325 -0.48 14.46 0.06
CA ARG A 325 0.41 15.60 -0.23
C ARG A 325 1.72 15.54 0.56
N PRO A 326 1.72 15.32 1.89
CA PRO A 326 2.95 15.06 2.62
C PRO A 326 3.76 13.90 2.04
N VAL A 327 3.10 12.83 1.59
CA VAL A 327 3.75 11.65 1.01
C VAL A 327 4.41 11.99 -0.33
N LEU A 328 3.76 12.73 -1.22
CA LEU A 328 4.39 13.23 -2.46
C LEU A 328 5.62 14.07 -2.16
N ASN A 329 5.56 14.95 -1.14
CA ASN A 329 6.72 15.75 -0.75
C ASN A 329 7.86 14.85 -0.22
N ILE A 330 7.55 13.83 0.57
CA ILE A 330 8.53 12.85 1.07
C ILE A 330 9.18 12.10 -0.10
N LEU A 331 8.39 11.52 -1.01
CA LEU A 331 8.91 10.81 -2.17
C LEU A 331 9.83 11.71 -3.00
N HIS A 332 9.42 12.96 -3.25
CA HIS A 332 10.22 13.92 -3.98
C HIS A 332 11.57 14.20 -3.29
N GLN A 333 11.53 14.57 -2.01
CA GLN A 333 12.71 15.00 -1.25
C GLN A 333 13.66 13.85 -0.93
N GLN A 334 13.15 12.62 -0.86
CA GLN A 334 13.93 11.44 -0.50
C GLN A 334 14.42 10.64 -1.72
N SER A 335 14.08 11.06 -2.94
CA SER A 335 14.48 10.37 -4.19
C SER A 335 16.01 10.33 -4.40
N ASP A 336 16.75 11.31 -3.87
CA ASP A 336 18.22 11.30 -3.93
C ASP A 336 18.84 10.32 -2.92
N ARG A 337 18.09 9.96 -1.88
CA ARG A 337 18.53 9.07 -0.80
C ARG A 337 18.11 7.63 -1.02
N TYR A 338 16.90 7.41 -1.55
CA TYR A 338 16.34 6.09 -1.78
C TYR A 338 15.98 5.93 -3.26
N ASP A 339 16.55 4.92 -3.90
CA ASP A 339 16.23 4.53 -5.27
C ASP A 339 14.89 3.76 -5.29
N PHE A 340 13.77 4.49 -5.17
CA PHE A 340 12.42 3.89 -5.25
C PHE A 340 12.21 3.08 -6.54
N PRO A 341 12.63 3.55 -7.74
CA PRO A 341 12.50 2.77 -8.98
C PRO A 341 13.15 1.39 -8.92
N SER A 342 14.18 1.18 -8.08
CA SER A 342 14.79 -0.14 -7.89
C SER A 342 13.83 -1.21 -7.35
N LEU A 343 12.70 -0.84 -6.73
CA LEU A 343 11.67 -1.79 -6.30
C LEU A 343 10.97 -2.46 -7.50
N ILE A 344 10.87 -1.76 -8.62
CA ILE A 344 10.17 -2.21 -9.83
C ILE A 344 11.00 -3.30 -10.52
N THR A 345 10.58 -4.56 -10.40
CA THR A 345 11.24 -5.69 -11.05
C THR A 345 10.68 -5.97 -12.44
N HIS A 346 9.41 -5.64 -12.70
CA HIS A 346 8.79 -5.85 -14.00
C HIS A 346 7.95 -4.65 -14.44
N ARG A 347 7.90 -4.45 -15.76
CA ARG A 347 7.04 -3.47 -16.42
C ARG A 347 6.26 -4.15 -17.54
N PHE A 348 4.95 -4.23 -17.43
CA PHE A 348 4.09 -4.92 -18.39
C PHE A 348 3.17 -3.94 -19.14
N GLY A 349 3.05 -4.11 -20.45
CA GLY A 349 1.90 -3.55 -21.18
C GLY A 349 0.62 -4.32 -20.86
N LEU A 350 -0.55 -3.82 -21.26
CA LEU A 350 -1.83 -4.51 -21.01
C LEU A 350 -1.87 -5.91 -21.65
N ASP A 351 -1.34 -6.07 -22.86
CA ASP A 351 -1.29 -7.36 -23.55
C ASP A 351 -0.44 -8.38 -22.76
N GLU A 352 0.72 -7.94 -22.27
CA GLU A 352 1.59 -8.79 -21.45
C GLU A 352 0.95 -9.14 -20.10
N LEU A 353 0.19 -8.21 -19.51
CA LEU A 353 -0.47 -8.39 -18.22
C LEU A 353 -1.49 -9.53 -18.27
N VAL A 354 -2.19 -9.72 -19.39
CA VAL A 354 -3.18 -10.80 -19.55
C VAL A 354 -2.54 -12.16 -19.29
N ASP A 355 -1.34 -12.41 -19.82
CA ASP A 355 -0.66 -13.70 -19.68
C ASP A 355 0.24 -13.77 -18.45
N LYS A 356 0.79 -12.63 -17.99
CA LYS A 356 1.82 -12.56 -16.96
C LYS A 356 1.32 -12.09 -15.60
N PHE A 357 0.01 -11.94 -15.39
CA PHE A 357 -0.53 -11.52 -14.09
C PHE A 357 0.00 -12.41 -12.95
N GLY A 358 0.10 -13.72 -13.19
CA GLY A 358 0.60 -14.70 -12.22
C GLY A 358 2.02 -14.44 -11.70
N THR A 359 2.85 -13.64 -12.40
CA THR A 359 4.19 -13.25 -11.94
C THR A 359 4.17 -12.60 -10.55
N VAL A 360 3.10 -11.87 -10.20
CA VAL A 360 2.94 -11.24 -8.87
C VAL A 360 2.96 -12.27 -7.73
N THR A 361 2.68 -13.55 -8.02
CA THR A 361 2.65 -14.62 -7.03
C THR A 361 4.03 -15.21 -6.73
N ASN A 362 5.04 -14.98 -7.59
CA ASN A 362 6.38 -15.50 -7.43
C ASN A 362 7.30 -14.49 -6.72
N PHE A 363 7.43 -14.59 -5.40
CA PHE A 363 8.23 -13.65 -4.61
C PHE A 363 9.75 -13.79 -4.81
N ASP A 364 10.24 -14.89 -5.39
CA ASP A 364 11.67 -15.08 -5.67
C ASP A 364 12.13 -14.28 -6.90
N GLU A 365 11.20 -13.94 -7.79
CA GLU A 365 11.46 -13.17 -9.02
C GLU A 365 10.80 -11.78 -8.97
N CYS A 366 9.81 -11.57 -8.11
CA CYS A 366 8.99 -10.37 -8.09
C CYS A 366 9.03 -9.61 -6.76
N CYS A 367 9.37 -8.32 -6.84
CA CYS A 367 9.12 -7.35 -5.78
C CYS A 367 7.90 -6.49 -6.15
N LYS A 368 8.04 -5.57 -7.11
CA LYS A 368 6.96 -4.71 -7.63
C LYS A 368 6.79 -4.87 -9.14
N ILE A 369 5.54 -4.86 -9.60
CA ILE A 369 5.18 -4.85 -11.03
C ILE A 369 4.44 -3.55 -11.30
N GLU A 370 4.88 -2.86 -12.35
CA GLU A 370 4.19 -1.68 -12.86
C GLU A 370 3.56 -1.98 -14.22
N VAL A 371 2.27 -1.67 -14.35
CA VAL A 371 1.53 -1.75 -15.61
C VAL A 371 1.65 -0.42 -16.32
N ILE A 372 2.08 -0.45 -17.58
CA ILE A 372 2.28 0.73 -18.43
C ILE A 372 1.36 0.56 -19.65
N PRO A 373 0.12 1.06 -19.60
CA PRO A 373 -0.86 0.75 -20.63
C PRO A 373 -0.49 1.24 -22.03
N HIS A 374 0.24 2.35 -22.11
CA HIS A 374 0.67 2.99 -23.36
C HIS A 374 2.14 2.73 -23.68
N LYS A 375 2.66 1.56 -23.30
CA LYS A 375 4.04 1.15 -23.59
C LYS A 375 4.24 1.11 -25.12
N SER A 376 5.11 2.00 -25.61
CA SER A 376 5.46 2.15 -27.03
C SER A 376 6.23 0.96 -27.59
#